data_AF-A0A2Z3GZ25-F1
#
_entry.id   AF-A0A2Z3GZ25-F1
#
_cell.length_a   1.000
_cell.length_b   1.000
_cell.length_c   1.000
_cell.angle_alpha   90.00
_cell.angle_beta   90.00
_cell.angle_gamma   90.00
#
_symmetry.space_group_name_H-M   'P 1'
#
loop_
_entity.id
_entity.type
_entity.pdbx_description
1 polymer ?
#
loop_
_entity_poly.entity_id
_entity_poly.type
_entity_poly.pdbx_seq_one_letter_code
_entity_poly.pdbx_strand_id
1 'polypeptide(L)'
;MAFSDAQLLRVYLRAVKEAVLVSRQVFTNQDGSQGVLYLVSSDTDLDQAQLTTIYQRRWKVEKYHKSLKQNASMGKMLTTQANHFFAVLLAYGKLEVLKLKWGIGHFRLKAQVYAVGVKAMFQQLAQLSA
;
A
#
# COMPACT_ATOMS: atom_id res chain seq x y z
N MET A 1 4.30 -35.56 -6.65
CA MET A 1 5.02 -34.85 -5.57
C MET A 1 4.00 -34.02 -4.82
N ALA A 2 3.77 -34.25 -3.52
CA ALA A 2 2.84 -33.43 -2.74
C ALA A 2 3.55 -32.11 -2.40
N PHE A 3 3.00 -30.97 -2.84
CA PHE A 3 3.54 -29.66 -2.50
C PHE A 3 2.90 -29.20 -1.19
N SER A 4 3.56 -29.49 -0.07
CA SER A 4 3.01 -29.22 1.25
C SER A 4 2.98 -27.71 1.52
N ASP A 5 2.12 -27.32 2.44
CA ASP A 5 1.97 -25.91 2.82
C ASP A 5 3.24 -25.39 3.49
N ALA A 6 3.60 -24.14 3.16
CA ALA A 6 4.80 -23.43 3.59
C ALA A 6 6.15 -24.13 3.28
N GLN A 7 6.16 -25.19 2.47
CA GLN A 7 7.39 -25.83 2.03
C GLN A 7 8.07 -25.00 0.95
N LEU A 8 9.39 -24.84 1.08
CA LEU A 8 10.23 -24.27 0.04
C LEU A 8 10.79 -25.38 -0.84
N LEU A 9 10.61 -25.22 -2.16
CA LEU A 9 11.14 -26.13 -3.16
C LEU A 9 12.00 -25.37 -4.16
N ARG A 10 13.23 -25.83 -4.36
CA ARG A 10 14.05 -25.39 -5.49
C ARG A 10 13.69 -26.21 -6.71
N VAL A 11 13.20 -25.55 -7.76
CA VAL A 11 12.67 -26.20 -8.96
C VAL A 11 13.13 -25.49 -10.22
N TYR A 12 13.03 -26.18 -11.36
CA TYR A 12 13.18 -25.58 -12.68
C TYR A 12 11.81 -25.42 -13.32
N LEU A 13 11.49 -24.21 -13.78
CA LEU A 13 10.25 -23.92 -14.51
C LEU A 13 10.54 -23.94 -16.01
N ARG A 14 9.61 -24.47 -16.83
CA ARG A 14 9.80 -24.64 -18.28
C ARG A 14 10.32 -23.38 -19.00
N ALA A 15 9.89 -22.19 -18.57
CA ALA A 15 10.22 -20.91 -19.20
C ALA A 15 11.35 -20.14 -18.50
N VAL A 16 11.95 -20.68 -17.43
CA VAL A 16 13.01 -20.03 -16.66
C VAL A 16 14.26 -20.91 -16.74
N LYS A 17 15.39 -20.34 -17.18
CA LYS A 17 16.62 -21.10 -17.40
C LYS A 17 17.27 -21.50 -16.08
N GLU A 18 17.19 -20.62 -15.09
CA GLU A 18 17.76 -20.79 -13.77
C GLU A 18 16.79 -21.51 -12.82
N ALA A 19 17.35 -22.15 -11.80
CA ALA A 19 16.54 -22.69 -10.70
C ALA A 19 15.87 -21.54 -9.94
N VAL A 20 14.62 -21.75 -9.53
CA VAL A 20 13.84 -20.81 -8.72
C VAL A 20 13.39 -21.46 -7.43
N LEU A 21 13.09 -20.63 -6.45
CA LEU A 21 12.48 -21.04 -5.19
C LEU A 21 10.97 -20.87 -5.29
N VAL A 22 10.22 -21.92 -4.95
CA VAL A 22 8.76 -21.90 -4.97
C VAL A 22 8.20 -22.27 -3.61
N SER A 23 7.15 -21.56 -3.19
CA SER A 23 6.39 -21.83 -1.96
C SER A 23 4.90 -21.84 -2.24
N ARG A 24 4.18 -22.75 -1.59
CA ARG A 24 2.71 -22.79 -1.53
C ARG A 24 2.28 -22.35 -0.15
N GLN A 25 1.37 -21.38 -0.07
CA GLN A 25 0.83 -20.87 1.17
C GLN A 25 -0.69 -20.99 1.16
N VAL A 26 -1.24 -21.71 2.12
CA VAL A 26 -2.68 -21.79 2.37
C VAL A 26 -3.04 -20.77 3.43
N PHE A 27 -4.05 -19.95 3.17
CA PHE A 27 -4.52 -18.96 4.13
C PHE A 27 -6.04 -19.00 4.22
N THR A 28 -6.56 -18.62 5.38
CA THR A 28 -8.01 -18.51 5.61
C THR A 28 -8.43 -17.07 5.36
N ASN A 29 -9.42 -16.89 4.50
CA ASN A 29 -10.02 -15.60 4.20
C ASN A 29 -10.94 -15.15 5.35
N GLN A 30 -11.35 -13.88 5.33
CA GLN A 30 -12.26 -13.32 6.35
C GLN A 30 -13.63 -14.00 6.38
N ASP A 31 -14.07 -14.56 5.25
CA ASP A 31 -15.34 -15.30 5.13
C ASP A 31 -15.21 -16.79 5.52
N GLY A 32 -14.03 -17.22 6.01
CA GLY A 32 -13.76 -18.61 6.39
C GLY A 32 -13.39 -19.53 5.22
N SER A 33 -13.42 -19.05 3.97
CA SER A 33 -12.93 -19.81 2.83
C SER A 33 -11.40 -19.93 2.85
N GLN A 34 -10.84 -20.95 2.16
CA GLN A 34 -9.40 -21.08 2.01
C GLN A 34 -8.92 -20.51 0.67
N GLY A 35 -7.85 -19.73 0.71
CA GLY A 35 -7.08 -19.29 -0.44
C GLY A 35 -5.74 -20.03 -0.53
N VAL A 36 -5.22 -20.16 -1.74
CA VAL A 36 -3.88 -20.71 -2.00
C VAL A 36 -3.07 -19.67 -2.76
N LEU A 37 -1.90 -19.32 -2.24
CA LEU A 37 -0.94 -18.41 -2.85
C LEU A 37 0.32 -19.20 -3.21
N TYR A 38 0.75 -19.07 -4.47
CA TYR A 38 2.04 -19.58 -4.93
C TYR A 38 3.02 -18.43 -5.06
N LEU A 39 4.14 -18.53 -4.37
CA LEU A 39 5.23 -17.57 -4.45
C LEU A 39 6.40 -18.18 -5.21
N VAL A 40 6.99 -17.37 -6.10
CA VAL A 40 8.18 -17.75 -6.88
C VAL A 40 9.22 -16.65 -6.70
N SER A 41 10.46 -17.03 -6.42
CA SER A 41 11.60 -16.13 -6.30
C SER A 41 12.78 -16.63 -7.12
N SER A 42 13.46 -15.71 -7.81
CA SER A 42 14.76 -15.97 -8.44
C SER A 42 15.89 -16.08 -7.41
N ASP A 43 15.72 -15.49 -6.22
CA ASP A 43 16.63 -15.67 -5.09
C ASP A 43 16.30 -17.00 -4.40
N THR A 44 17.23 -17.95 -4.49
CA THR A 44 17.08 -19.32 -3.98
C THR A 44 17.58 -19.52 -2.56
N ASP A 45 18.16 -18.49 -1.95
CA ASP A 45 18.76 -18.57 -0.61
C ASP A 45 17.81 -18.07 0.48
N LEU A 46 16.59 -17.67 0.09
CA LEU A 46 15.56 -17.20 1.01
C LEU A 46 14.99 -18.34 1.86
N ASP A 47 14.78 -18.05 3.14
CA ASP A 47 13.88 -18.84 3.97
C ASP A 47 12.40 -18.45 3.77
N GLN A 48 11.50 -19.25 4.34
CA GLN A 48 10.05 -19.07 4.15
C GLN A 48 9.55 -17.75 4.75
N ALA A 49 10.13 -17.30 5.86
CA ALA A 49 9.73 -16.07 6.53
C ALA A 49 10.19 -14.85 5.73
N GLN A 50 11.40 -14.90 5.16
CA GLN A 50 11.96 -13.88 4.29
C GLN A 50 11.14 -13.76 2.99
N LEU A 51 10.85 -14.89 2.32
CA LEU A 51 10.03 -14.91 1.10
C LEU A 51 8.65 -14.29 1.35
N THR A 52 7.99 -14.70 2.44
CA THR A 52 6.69 -14.15 2.86
C THR A 52 6.77 -12.66 3.16
N THR A 53 7.81 -12.23 3.89
CA THR A 53 8.00 -10.82 4.25
C THR A 53 8.22 -9.95 3.01
N ILE A 54 9.01 -10.41 2.04
CA ILE A 54 9.21 -9.72 0.76
C ILE A 54 7.89 -9.58 0.03
N TYR A 55 7.10 -10.65 -0.08
CA TYR A 55 5.78 -10.60 -0.71
C TYR A 55 4.84 -9.60 -0.01
N GLN A 56 4.79 -9.62 1.32
CA GLN A 56 3.94 -8.71 2.10
C GLN A 56 4.33 -7.24 1.92
N ARG A 57 5.61 -6.92 1.64
CA ARG A 57 6.04 -5.55 1.34
C ARG A 57 5.34 -4.99 0.09
N ARG A 58 4.87 -5.83 -0.84
CA ARG A 58 4.11 -5.40 -2.04
C ARG A 58 2.87 -4.57 -1.68
N TRP A 59 2.21 -4.87 -0.57
CA TRP A 59 1.03 -4.12 -0.11
C TRP A 59 1.33 -2.66 0.23
N LYS A 60 2.60 -2.31 0.52
CA LYS A 60 3.00 -0.91 0.72
C LYS A 60 2.79 -0.06 -0.53
N VAL A 61 2.86 -0.65 -1.73
CA VAL A 61 2.56 0.04 -3.00
C VAL A 61 1.09 0.44 -3.08
N GLU A 62 0.18 -0.42 -2.64
CA GLU A 62 -1.25 -0.08 -2.59
C GLU A 62 -1.52 1.02 -1.57
N LYS A 63 -0.87 0.99 -0.41
CA LYS A 63 -0.95 2.07 0.59
C LYS A 63 -0.44 3.41 0.01
N TYR A 64 0.66 3.37 -0.73
CA TYR A 64 1.21 4.52 -1.45
C TYR A 64 0.21 5.09 -2.46
N HIS A 65 -0.30 4.27 -3.38
CA HIS A 65 -1.30 4.69 -4.37
C HIS A 65 -2.59 5.22 -3.73
N LYS A 66 -3.09 4.55 -2.69
CA LYS A 66 -4.28 4.99 -1.95
C LYS A 66 -4.06 6.39 -1.38
N SER A 67 -2.88 6.65 -0.81
CA SER A 67 -2.58 7.97 -0.28
C SER A 67 -2.41 9.04 -1.35
N LEU A 68 -1.76 8.75 -2.48
CA LEU A 68 -1.64 9.70 -3.59
C LEU A 68 -3.02 10.14 -4.08
N LYS A 69 -3.92 9.17 -4.31
CA LYS A 69 -5.27 9.42 -4.80
C LYS A 69 -6.12 10.20 -3.78
N GLN A 70 -6.11 9.77 -2.52
CA GLN A 70 -7.04 10.29 -1.51
C GLN A 70 -6.51 11.52 -0.75
N ASN A 71 -5.20 11.64 -0.54
CA ASN A 71 -4.60 12.68 0.29
C ASN A 71 -3.78 13.70 -0.50
N ALA A 72 -3.41 13.40 -1.75
CA ALA A 72 -2.66 14.31 -2.60
C ALA A 72 -3.36 14.60 -3.95
N SER A 73 -4.65 14.25 -4.09
CA SER A 73 -5.49 14.60 -5.24
C SER A 73 -5.02 14.08 -6.61
N MET A 74 -4.30 12.95 -6.65
CA MET A 74 -3.88 12.35 -7.92
C MET A 74 -5.05 12.01 -8.86
N GLY A 75 -6.20 11.59 -8.31
CA GLY A 75 -7.34 11.08 -9.10
C GLY A 75 -8.35 12.13 -9.55
N LYS A 76 -8.11 13.43 -9.34
CA LYS A 76 -9.10 14.51 -9.58
C LYS A 76 -8.95 15.22 -10.93
N MET A 77 -8.09 14.72 -11.81
CA MET A 77 -7.78 15.39 -13.08
C MET A 77 -8.21 14.54 -14.27
N LEU A 78 -8.90 15.18 -15.23
CA LEU A 78 -9.44 14.53 -16.43
C LEU A 78 -8.37 14.26 -17.49
N THR A 79 -7.29 15.05 -17.50
CA THR A 79 -6.12 14.88 -18.36
C THR A 79 -4.88 14.77 -17.52
N THR A 80 -3.88 14.01 -17.95
CA THR A 80 -2.60 13.90 -17.22
C THR A 80 -1.73 15.11 -17.53
N GLN A 81 -1.40 15.91 -16.51
CA GLN A 81 -0.44 17.01 -16.60
C GLN A 81 0.79 16.64 -15.76
N ALA A 82 1.97 16.63 -16.37
CA ALA A 82 3.22 16.27 -15.69
C ALA A 82 3.49 17.11 -14.44
N ASN A 83 3.16 18.41 -14.49
CA ASN A 83 3.33 19.34 -13.37
C ASN A 83 2.44 18.96 -12.17
N HIS A 84 1.20 18.53 -12.42
CA HIS A 84 0.31 18.06 -11.35
C HIS A 84 0.87 16.79 -10.72
N PHE A 85 1.29 15.82 -11.53
CA PHE A 85 1.90 14.60 -11.03
C PHE A 85 3.13 14.89 -10.14
N PHE A 86 3.99 15.80 -10.57
CA PHE A 86 5.14 16.25 -9.77
C PHE A 86 4.71 16.90 -8.45
N ALA A 87 3.72 17.80 -8.48
CA ALA A 87 3.18 18.42 -7.27
C ALA A 87 2.57 17.40 -6.29
N VAL A 88 1.87 16.40 -6.82
CA VAL A 88 1.28 15.29 -6.03
C VAL A 88 2.37 14.48 -5.32
N LEU A 89 3.48 14.17 -6.01
CA LEU A 89 4.62 13.46 -5.41
C LEU A 89 5.29 14.29 -4.30
N LEU A 90 5.51 15.59 -4.53
CA LEU A 90 6.03 16.50 -3.51
C LEU A 90 5.10 16.57 -2.28
N ALA A 91 3.79 16.67 -2.51
CA ALA A 91 2.80 16.68 -1.44
C ALA A 91 2.82 15.37 -0.64
N TYR A 92 2.93 14.23 -1.30
CA TYR A 92 3.08 12.93 -0.65
C TYR A 92 4.35 12.87 0.21
N GLY A 93 5.49 13.34 -0.30
CA GLY A 93 6.73 13.40 0.47
C GLY A 93 6.59 14.23 1.75
N LYS A 94 5.93 15.40 1.66
CA LYS A 94 5.62 16.23 2.84
C LYS A 94 4.71 15.51 3.84
N LEU A 95 3.71 14.77 3.37
CA LEU A 95 2.83 13.97 4.23
C LEU A 95 3.61 12.87 4.97
N GLU A 96 4.53 12.17 4.30
CA GLU A 96 5.37 11.16 4.95
C GLU A 96 6.31 11.77 6.01
N VAL A 97 6.88 12.95 5.73
CA VAL A 97 7.66 13.69 6.74
C VAL A 97 6.82 14.05 7.97
N LEU A 98 5.59 14.54 7.78
CA LEU A 98 4.69 14.86 8.89
C LEU A 98 4.30 13.60 9.68
N LYS A 99 4.03 12.50 8.98
CA LYS A 99 3.73 11.20 9.59
C LYS A 99 4.87 10.70 10.46
N LEU A 100 6.12 10.81 10.00
CA LEU A 100 7.29 10.43 10.79
C LEU A 100 7.50 11.36 11.99
N LYS A 101 7.36 12.67 11.79
CA LYS A 101 7.57 13.67 12.85
C LYS A 101 6.50 13.60 13.95
N TRP A 102 5.25 13.31 13.62
CA TRP A 102 4.10 13.43 14.55
C TRP A 102 3.46 12.08 14.90
N GLY A 103 3.90 10.98 14.27
CA GLY A 103 3.29 9.66 14.43
C GLY A 103 1.84 9.57 13.92
N ILE A 104 1.42 10.49 13.04
CA ILE A 104 0.03 10.60 12.55
C ILE A 104 -0.05 10.17 11.09
N GLY A 105 -0.89 9.17 10.78
CA GLY A 105 -1.13 8.75 9.40
C GLY A 105 -1.83 9.82 8.55
N HIS A 106 -1.61 9.79 7.23
CA HIS A 106 -2.10 10.83 6.29
C HIS A 106 -3.62 11.08 6.36
N PHE A 107 -4.41 10.01 6.49
CA PHE A 107 -5.87 10.11 6.59
C PHE A 107 -6.31 10.81 7.88
N ARG A 108 -5.67 10.50 9.00
CA ARG A 108 -5.99 11.14 10.30
C ARG A 108 -5.59 12.61 10.28
N LEU A 109 -4.42 12.92 9.72
CA LEU A 109 -3.97 14.30 9.53
C LEU A 109 -4.98 15.09 8.68
N LYS A 110 -5.38 14.55 7.53
CA LYS A 110 -6.39 15.17 6.65
C LYS A 110 -7.73 15.39 7.38
N ALA A 111 -8.21 14.40 8.12
CA ALA A 111 -9.47 14.49 8.86
C ALA A 111 -9.42 15.55 9.97
N GLN A 112 -8.31 15.65 10.71
CA GLN A 112 -8.12 16.67 11.75
C GLN A 112 -8.12 18.08 11.18
N VAL A 113 -7.35 18.32 10.11
CA VAL A 113 -7.30 19.62 9.44
C VAL A 113 -8.69 19.98 8.90
N TYR A 114 -9.38 19.02 8.29
CA TYR A 114 -10.73 19.23 7.76
C TYR A 114 -11.74 19.59 8.85
N ALA A 115 -11.76 18.86 9.97
CA ALA A 115 -12.67 19.12 11.08
C ALA A 115 -12.46 20.51 11.69
N VAL A 116 -11.20 20.92 11.88
CA VAL A 116 -10.86 22.27 12.38
C VAL A 116 -11.34 23.33 11.39
N GLY A 117 -11.11 23.14 10.09
CA GLY A 117 -11.56 24.06 9.04
C GLY A 117 -13.08 24.21 9.01
N VAL A 118 -13.83 23.10 9.05
CA VAL A 118 -15.30 23.11 9.05
C VAL A 118 -15.85 23.84 10.28
N LYS A 119 -15.26 23.60 11.47
CA LYS A 119 -15.66 24.32 12.69
C LYS A 119 -15.46 25.83 12.56
N ALA A 120 -14.30 26.25 12.04
CA ALA A 120 -14.00 27.67 11.84
C ALA A 120 -14.95 28.31 10.81
N MET A 121 -15.22 27.64 9.69
CA MET A 121 -16.17 28.12 8.68
C MET A 121 -17.59 28.24 9.23
N PHE A 122 -18.03 27.28 10.05
CA PHE A 122 -19.35 27.34 10.68
C PHE A 122 -19.47 28.52 11.64
N GLN A 123 -18.43 28.83 12.41
CA GLN A 123 -18.41 30.00 13.28
C GLN A 123 -18.55 31.32 12.50
N GLN A 124 -17.85 31.43 11.37
CA GLN A 124 -17.96 32.59 10.47
C GLN A 124 -19.36 32.70 9.87
N LEU A 125 -19.94 31.57 9.43
CA LEU A 125 -21.30 31.55 8.88
C LEU A 125 -22.32 32.00 9.92
N ALA A 126 -22.20 31.53 11.17
CA ALA A 126 -23.10 31.92 12.26
C ALA A 126 -23.07 33.42 12.55
N GLN A 127 -21.91 34.07 12.40
CA GLN A 127 -21.76 35.52 12.56
C GLN A 127 -22.40 36.31 11.42
N LEU A 128 -22.35 35.79 10.18
CA LEU A 128 -22.97 36.42 9.02
C LEU A 128 -24.49 36.24 8.98
N SER A 129 -25.00 35.21 9.64
CA SER A 129 -26.44 34.93 9.75
C SER A 129 -27.11 35.53 10.98
N ALA A 130 -26.34 36.23 11.82
CA ALA A 130 -26.83 36.95 13.00
C ALA A 130 -27.14 38.40 12.65
#